data_AF-R6YDA9-F1
#
_entry.id   AF-R6YDA9-F1
#
_cell.length_a   1.000
_cell.length_b   1.000
_cell.length_c   1.000
_cell.angle_alpha   90.00
_cell.angle_beta   90.00
_cell.angle_gamma   90.00
#
_symmetry.space_group_name_H-M   'P 1'
#
loop_
_entity.id
_entity.type
_entity.pdbx_description
1 polymer ?
#
loop_
_entity_poly.entity_id
_entity_poly.type
_entity_poly.pdbx_seq_one_letter_code
_entity_poly.pdbx_strand_id
1 'polypeptide(L)'
;MTELNVSKNVALNYLNCATNKLTSLDISKNPALTYLNCNNNTISRINFGDGDALEELRCQSNRLTELNLSKFASLSLLGCAYNQMTTLDVSMTAIGSGKESTPLSCQMESLKTLYLKTGWEIQYITVDRSPNFIHVNTVIEYKD
;
A
#
# COMPACT_ATOMS: atom_id res chain seq x y z
N MET A 1 -3.16 -16.71 -13.43
CA MET A 1 -3.30 -17.43 -12.15
C MET A 1 -4.42 -16.81 -11.33
N THR A 2 -5.29 -17.61 -10.69
CA THR A 2 -6.42 -17.11 -9.85
C THR A 2 -6.18 -17.28 -8.35
N GLU A 3 -5.26 -18.17 -7.96
CA GLU A 3 -4.89 -18.43 -6.58
C GLU A 3 -3.37 -18.56 -6.46
N LEU A 4 -2.84 -18.16 -5.31
CA LEU A 4 -1.43 -18.29 -4.97
C LEU A 4 -1.32 -18.65 -3.49
N ASN A 5 -0.64 -19.76 -3.19
CA ASN A 5 -0.41 -20.20 -1.81
C ASN A 5 1.08 -20.12 -1.47
N VAL A 6 1.43 -19.17 -0.60
CA VAL A 6 2.80 -18.95 -0.10
C VAL A 6 2.94 -19.30 1.39
N SER A 7 1.94 -19.97 1.98
CA SER A 7 1.86 -20.20 3.43
C SER A 7 3.01 -21.03 4.02
N LYS A 8 3.68 -21.84 3.19
CA LYS A 8 4.83 -22.66 3.59
C LYS A 8 6.18 -21.97 3.37
N ASN A 9 6.19 -20.81 2.71
CA ASN A 9 7.41 -20.07 2.39
C ASN A 9 7.72 -19.07 3.52
N VAL A 10 7.97 -19.59 4.73
CA VAL A 10 8.17 -18.76 5.93
C VAL A 10 9.37 -17.81 5.85
N ALA A 11 10.36 -18.16 5.02
CA ALA A 11 11.55 -17.34 4.74
C ALA A 11 11.42 -16.50 3.45
N LEU A 12 10.21 -16.33 2.92
CA LEU A 12 9.97 -15.53 1.72
C LEU A 12 10.21 -14.05 2.03
N ASN A 13 11.27 -13.49 1.45
CA ASN A 13 11.61 -12.07 1.60
C ASN A 13 11.06 -11.20 0.46
N TYR A 14 10.86 -11.80 -0.71
CA TYR A 14 10.45 -11.10 -1.92
C TYR A 14 9.33 -11.86 -2.62
N LEU A 15 8.21 -11.19 -2.88
CA LEU A 15 7.10 -11.75 -3.64
C LEU A 15 6.68 -10.79 -4.75
N ASN A 16 6.76 -11.27 -5.99
CA ASN A 16 6.14 -10.62 -7.15
C ASN A 16 5.11 -11.56 -7.79
N CYS A 17 3.85 -11.19 -7.69
CA CYS A 17 2.71 -11.87 -8.30
C CYS A 17 1.87 -10.92 -9.17
N ALA A 18 2.48 -9.85 -9.67
CA ALA A 18 1.81 -8.85 -10.50
C ALA A 18 1.24 -9.44 -11.80
N THR A 19 0.25 -8.76 -12.38
CA THR A 19 -0.36 -9.10 -13.67
C THR A 19 -0.94 -10.51 -13.69
N ASN A 20 -1.84 -10.77 -12.74
CA ASN A 20 -2.55 -12.04 -12.60
C ASN A 20 -4.07 -11.78 -12.45
N LYS A 21 -4.81 -12.79 -12.01
CA LYS A 21 -6.26 -12.73 -11.75
C LYS A 21 -6.55 -13.12 -10.29
N LEU A 22 -5.62 -12.82 -9.38
CA LEU A 22 -5.82 -13.09 -7.96
C LEU A 22 -7.01 -12.26 -7.46
N THR A 23 -7.88 -12.88 -6.67
CA THR A 23 -9.03 -12.22 -6.02
C THR A 23 -8.77 -11.95 -4.53
N SER A 24 -7.82 -12.68 -3.95
CA SER A 24 -7.29 -12.49 -2.60
C SER A 24 -5.81 -12.85 -2.57
N LEU A 25 -5.10 -12.34 -1.57
CA LEU A 25 -3.73 -12.73 -1.30
C LEU A 25 -3.54 -12.86 0.22
N ASP A 26 -3.10 -14.02 0.68
CA ASP A 26 -2.76 -14.26 2.08
C ASP A 26 -1.24 -14.38 2.23
N ILE A 27 -0.66 -13.42 2.93
CA ILE A 27 0.77 -13.40 3.31
C ILE A 27 0.95 -13.44 4.83
N SER A 28 -0.08 -13.87 5.57
CA SER A 28 -0.06 -13.91 7.04
C SER A 28 0.95 -14.88 7.65
N LYS A 29 1.55 -15.74 6.83
CA LYS A 29 2.57 -16.72 7.21
C LYS A 29 3.95 -16.39 6.65
N ASN A 30 4.16 -15.17 6.16
CA ASN A 30 5.41 -14.71 5.56
C ASN A 30 5.99 -13.52 6.33
N PRO A 31 6.39 -13.69 7.62
CA PRO A 31 6.82 -12.58 8.48
C PRO A 31 8.15 -11.92 8.04
N ALA A 32 8.94 -12.60 7.21
CA ALA A 32 10.20 -12.08 6.68
C ALA A 32 10.03 -11.27 5.37
N LEU A 33 8.81 -11.11 4.87
CA LEU A 33 8.54 -10.47 3.60
C LEU A 33 8.85 -8.97 3.68
N THR A 34 9.85 -8.52 2.92
CA THR A 34 10.26 -7.11 2.85
C THR A 34 9.71 -6.42 1.60
N TYR A 35 9.45 -7.18 0.54
CA TYR A 35 8.92 -6.68 -0.73
C TYR A 35 7.69 -7.48 -1.19
N LEU A 36 6.60 -6.78 -1.47
CA LEU A 36 5.43 -7.33 -2.14
C LEU A 36 5.02 -6.48 -3.35
N ASN A 37 4.94 -7.13 -4.51
CA ASN A 37 4.29 -6.59 -5.70
C ASN A 37 3.16 -7.51 -6.17
N CYS A 38 1.92 -7.05 -5.98
CA CYS A 38 0.69 -7.70 -6.43
C CYS A 38 -0.13 -6.80 -7.37
N ASN A 39 0.53 -5.89 -8.10
CA ASN A 39 -0.11 -4.97 -9.04
C ASN A 39 -0.95 -5.68 -10.10
N ASN A 40 -1.94 -4.99 -10.65
CA ASN A 40 -2.73 -5.46 -11.80
C ASN A 40 -3.33 -6.85 -11.54
N ASN A 41 -4.12 -6.96 -10.48
CA ASN A 41 -4.90 -8.13 -10.13
C ASN A 41 -6.37 -7.71 -9.91
N THR A 42 -7.17 -8.58 -9.31
CA THR A 42 -8.55 -8.28 -8.90
C THR A 42 -8.72 -8.46 -7.39
N ILE A 43 -7.65 -8.21 -6.62
CA ILE A 43 -7.60 -8.49 -5.19
C ILE A 43 -8.54 -7.52 -4.47
N SER A 44 -9.52 -8.06 -3.75
CA SER A 44 -10.40 -7.27 -2.87
C SER A 44 -9.89 -7.22 -1.43
N ARG A 45 -9.03 -8.17 -1.04
CA ARG A 45 -8.45 -8.27 0.31
C ARG A 45 -7.04 -8.86 0.30
N ILE A 46 -6.14 -8.21 1.02
CA ILE A 46 -4.83 -8.76 1.38
C ILE A 46 -4.88 -9.11 2.87
N ASN A 47 -4.58 -10.36 3.22
CA ASN A 47 -4.45 -10.79 4.61
C ASN A 47 -2.99 -10.69 5.03
N PHE A 48 -2.69 -9.73 5.88
CA PHE A 48 -1.36 -9.52 6.43
C PHE A 48 -1.14 -10.33 7.70
N GLY A 49 0.13 -10.63 7.98
CA GLY A 49 0.56 -11.19 9.26
C GLY A 49 0.95 -10.06 10.21
N ASP A 50 1.96 -10.31 11.03
CA ASP A 50 2.72 -9.20 11.61
C ASP A 50 3.56 -8.56 10.51
N GLY A 51 3.39 -7.24 10.35
CA GLY A 51 3.81 -6.47 9.18
C GLY A 51 5.17 -5.78 9.32
N ASP A 52 5.88 -6.05 10.41
CA ASP A 52 7.03 -5.25 10.87
C ASP A 52 8.18 -5.19 9.85
N ALA A 53 8.34 -6.20 8.99
CA ALA A 53 9.44 -6.29 8.04
C ALA A 53 9.15 -5.72 6.64
N LEU A 54 7.89 -5.45 6.29
CA LEU A 54 7.56 -5.03 4.92
C LEU A 54 7.99 -3.57 4.70
N GLU A 55 8.91 -3.38 3.77
CA GLU A 55 9.50 -2.08 3.41
C GLU A 55 8.83 -1.49 2.16
N GLU A 56 8.39 -2.37 1.24
CA GLU A 56 7.78 -1.97 -0.02
C GLU A 56 6.51 -2.78 -0.35
N LEU A 57 5.41 -2.05 -0.56
CA LEU A 57 4.13 -2.60 -0.97
C LEU A 57 3.63 -1.95 -2.26
N ARG A 58 3.50 -2.76 -3.32
CA ARG A 58 2.85 -2.39 -4.57
C ARG A 58 1.59 -3.22 -4.78
N CYS A 59 0.43 -2.58 -4.63
CA CYS A 59 -0.90 -3.16 -4.82
C CYS A 59 -1.79 -2.33 -5.75
N GLN A 60 -1.19 -1.56 -6.66
CA GLN A 60 -1.90 -0.74 -7.65
C GLN A 60 -2.83 -1.57 -8.54
N SER A 61 -3.92 -0.95 -9.00
CA SER A 61 -4.88 -1.55 -9.94
C SER A 61 -5.45 -2.86 -9.40
N ASN A 62 -6.13 -2.77 -8.27
CA ASN A 62 -6.84 -3.86 -7.60
C ASN A 62 -8.26 -3.38 -7.21
N ARG A 63 -8.94 -4.13 -6.33
CA ARG A 63 -10.29 -3.82 -5.85
C ARG A 63 -10.31 -3.65 -4.32
N LEU A 64 -9.20 -3.20 -3.73
CA LEU A 64 -9.09 -3.05 -2.28
C LEU A 64 -10.04 -1.95 -1.81
N THR A 65 -10.90 -2.27 -0.84
CA THR A 65 -11.76 -1.30 -0.14
C THR A 65 -11.18 -0.88 1.20
N GLU A 66 -10.20 -1.63 1.70
CA GLU A 66 -9.46 -1.36 2.93
C GLU A 66 -7.99 -1.77 2.77
N LEU A 67 -7.11 -1.07 3.47
CA LEU A 67 -5.70 -1.42 3.61
C LEU A 67 -5.24 -1.00 5.00
N ASN A 68 -5.17 -1.97 5.93
CA ASN A 68 -4.75 -1.71 7.30
C ASN A 68 -3.22 -1.76 7.41
N LEU A 69 -2.60 -0.57 7.56
CA LEU A 69 -1.15 -0.41 7.64
C LEU A 69 -0.64 -0.10 9.07
N SER A 70 -1.49 -0.23 10.09
CA SER A 70 -1.15 0.16 11.48
C SER A 70 0.05 -0.57 12.10
N LYS A 71 0.46 -1.71 11.54
CA LYS A 71 1.61 -2.51 12.00
C LYS A 71 2.86 -2.38 11.11
N PHE A 72 2.84 -1.52 10.10
CA PHE A 72 3.86 -1.49 9.04
C PHE A 72 4.87 -0.36 9.25
N ALA A 73 5.51 -0.35 10.42
CA ALA A 73 6.42 0.74 10.83
C ALA A 73 7.64 0.91 9.91
N SER A 74 8.08 -0.15 9.24
CA SER A 74 9.22 -0.14 8.30
C SER A 74 8.84 0.22 6.86
N LEU A 75 7.53 0.29 6.54
CA LEU A 75 7.07 0.52 5.17
C LEU A 75 7.44 1.94 4.73
N SER A 76 8.36 2.06 3.77
CA SER A 76 8.81 3.35 3.23
C SER A 76 8.19 3.66 1.87
N LEU A 77 7.80 2.63 1.10
CA LEU A 77 7.22 2.77 -0.22
C LEU A 77 5.85 2.09 -0.33
N LEU A 78 4.84 2.87 -0.71
CA LEU A 78 3.49 2.39 -0.98
C LEU A 78 2.97 2.84 -2.35
N GLY A 79 2.72 1.88 -3.22
CA GLY A 79 1.90 2.06 -4.41
C GLY A 79 0.55 1.39 -4.22
N CYS A 80 -0.52 2.15 -3.98
CA CYS A 80 -1.88 1.65 -3.82
C CYS A 80 -2.92 2.35 -4.70
N ALA A 81 -2.48 3.11 -5.71
CA ALA A 81 -3.36 3.77 -6.67
C ALA A 81 -4.31 2.80 -7.39
N TYR A 82 -5.42 3.35 -7.92
CA TYR A 82 -6.45 2.62 -8.66
C TYR A 82 -7.06 1.46 -7.84
N ASN A 83 -7.46 1.78 -6.60
CA ASN A 83 -8.24 0.94 -5.71
C ASN A 83 -9.57 1.63 -5.33
N GLN A 84 -10.28 1.10 -4.33
CA GLN A 84 -11.63 1.52 -3.94
C GLN A 84 -11.72 1.96 -2.46
N MET A 85 -10.59 2.34 -1.86
CA MET A 85 -10.53 2.76 -0.46
C MET A 85 -11.03 4.18 -0.29
N THR A 86 -11.88 4.41 0.71
CA THR A 86 -12.33 5.77 1.06
C THR A 86 -11.40 6.45 2.06
N THR A 87 -10.63 5.68 2.80
CA THR A 87 -9.69 6.17 3.80
C THR A 87 -8.38 5.41 3.65
N LEU A 88 -7.27 6.13 3.66
CA LEU A 88 -5.93 5.56 3.73
C LEU A 88 -5.20 6.16 4.93
N ASP A 89 -4.72 5.30 5.82
CA ASP A 89 -3.92 5.70 6.96
C ASP A 89 -2.50 5.17 6.84
N VAL A 90 -1.56 6.10 6.65
CA VAL A 90 -0.12 5.81 6.55
C VAL A 90 0.66 6.43 7.71
N SER A 91 -0.02 7.01 8.70
CA SER A 91 0.62 7.73 9.82
C SER A 91 1.57 6.87 10.66
N MET A 92 1.32 5.56 10.72
CA MET A 92 2.14 4.60 11.45
C MET A 92 3.27 3.97 10.61
N THR A 93 3.49 4.44 9.38
CA THR A 93 4.50 3.90 8.46
C THR A 93 5.76 4.79 8.41
N ALA A 94 6.80 4.33 7.71
CA ALA A 94 8.03 5.09 7.43
C ALA A 94 7.99 5.84 6.08
N ILE A 95 6.86 5.86 5.38
CA ILE A 95 6.68 6.60 4.13
C ILE A 95 7.14 8.06 4.33
N GLY A 96 7.75 8.69 3.32
CA GLY A 96 8.18 10.09 3.46
C GLY A 96 9.39 10.36 4.38
N SER A 97 9.90 9.36 5.12
CA SER A 97 11.16 9.48 5.89
C SER A 97 12.41 9.05 5.10
N GLY A 98 12.21 8.40 3.95
CA GLY A 98 13.29 7.90 3.08
C GLY A 98 13.77 8.91 2.03
N LYS A 99 14.78 8.50 1.24
CA LYS A 99 15.32 9.30 0.11
C LYS A 99 14.54 9.13 -1.19
N GLU A 100 13.42 8.40 -1.14
CA GLU A 100 12.61 8.09 -2.31
C GLU A 100 11.93 9.36 -2.81
N SER A 101 12.01 9.63 -4.11
CA SER A 101 11.37 10.81 -4.73
C SER A 101 9.84 10.75 -4.69
N THR A 102 9.28 9.55 -4.51
CA THR A 102 7.88 9.21 -4.73
C THR A 102 7.41 8.06 -3.82
N PRO A 103 7.48 8.21 -2.48
CA PRO A 103 7.24 7.11 -1.54
C PRO A 103 5.76 6.71 -1.43
N LEU A 104 4.84 7.56 -1.87
CA LEU A 104 3.40 7.30 -1.81
C LEU A 104 2.73 7.59 -3.16
N SER A 105 2.05 6.57 -3.69
CA SER A 105 1.14 6.68 -4.83
C SER A 105 -0.23 6.11 -4.44
N CYS A 106 -1.20 6.99 -4.19
CA CYS A 106 -2.53 6.63 -3.68
C CYS A 106 -3.69 7.22 -4.48
N GLN A 107 -3.48 7.52 -5.77
CA GLN A 107 -4.52 8.09 -6.63
C GLN A 107 -5.69 7.11 -6.78
N MET A 108 -6.86 7.43 -6.26
CA MET A 108 -8.11 6.71 -6.54
C MET A 108 -9.32 7.62 -6.36
N GLU A 109 -10.36 7.39 -7.18
CA GLU A 109 -11.58 8.21 -7.20
C GLU A 109 -12.35 8.20 -5.88
N SER A 110 -12.22 7.11 -5.13
CA SER A 110 -12.97 6.87 -3.89
C SER A 110 -12.35 7.53 -2.65
N LEU A 111 -11.09 7.97 -2.70
CA LEU A 111 -10.35 8.41 -1.51
C LEU A 111 -10.90 9.74 -0.98
N LYS A 112 -11.42 9.70 0.25
CA LYS A 112 -11.99 10.85 0.97
C LYS A 112 -11.10 11.35 2.09
N THR A 113 -10.28 10.49 2.68
CA THR A 113 -9.40 10.88 3.80
C THR A 113 -8.04 10.20 3.67
N LEU A 114 -6.98 10.99 3.83
CA LEU A 114 -5.60 10.53 3.90
C LEU A 114 -5.00 10.98 5.23
N TYR A 115 -4.59 10.02 6.06
CA TYR A 115 -3.87 10.29 7.29
C TYR A 115 -2.37 10.15 7.07
N LEU A 116 -1.64 11.24 7.31
CA LEU A 116 -0.19 11.29 7.25
C LEU A 116 0.40 11.36 8.66
N LYS A 117 1.68 10.99 8.78
CA LYS A 117 2.42 11.20 10.03
C LYS A 117 2.74 12.68 10.19
N THR A 118 2.63 13.20 11.40
CA THR A 118 3.07 14.57 11.72
C THR A 118 4.52 14.80 11.26
N GLY A 119 4.76 15.92 10.58
CA GLY A 119 6.08 16.30 10.06
C GLY A 119 6.38 15.82 8.64
N TRP A 120 5.47 15.10 7.98
CA TRP A 120 5.61 14.86 6.55
C TRP A 120 5.18 16.09 5.75
N GLU A 121 6.13 16.67 5.03
CA GLU A 121 5.82 17.71 4.04
C GLU A 121 5.32 17.05 2.75
N ILE A 122 4.20 17.53 2.20
CA ILE A 122 3.50 16.98 1.02
C ILE A 122 4.28 17.20 -0.30
N GLN A 123 5.62 17.28 -0.26
CA GLN A 123 6.43 17.59 -1.45
C GLN A 123 6.61 16.38 -2.39
N TYR A 124 6.37 15.15 -1.91
CA TYR A 124 6.75 13.90 -2.61
C TYR A 124 5.62 12.89 -2.86
N ILE A 125 4.35 13.29 -2.71
CA ILE A 125 3.24 12.42 -3.11
C ILE A 125 3.08 12.53 -4.63
N THR A 126 3.58 11.56 -5.39
CA THR A 126 3.30 11.49 -6.83
C THR A 126 1.86 11.08 -7.07
N VAL A 127 1.08 12.08 -7.47
CA VAL A 127 -0.24 11.95 -8.04
C VAL A 127 -0.11 11.98 -9.57
N ASP A 128 0.60 11.02 -10.16
CA ASP A 128 0.81 10.97 -11.62
C ASP A 128 -0.42 10.33 -12.27
N ARG A 129 -1.31 11.04 -13.00
CA ARG A 129 -1.08 11.79 -14.26
C ARG A 129 -1.86 13.11 -14.39
N SER A 130 -1.82 13.99 -13.42
CA SER A 130 -2.27 15.39 -13.59
C SER A 130 -1.70 16.26 -12.48
N PRO A 131 -1.33 17.54 -12.75
CA PRO A 131 -0.69 18.41 -11.75
C PRO A 131 -1.62 18.89 -10.63
N ASN A 132 -2.80 18.29 -10.49
CA ASN A 132 -3.75 18.49 -9.40
C ASN A 132 -4.51 17.18 -9.21
N PHE A 133 -5.06 16.96 -8.03
CA PHE A 133 -5.99 15.89 -7.66
C PHE A 133 -5.45 14.72 -6.81
N ILE A 134 -4.99 15.05 -5.60
CA ILE A 134 -5.78 14.53 -4.46
C ILE A 134 -7.21 14.99 -4.77
N HIS A 135 -8.16 14.08 -5.03
CA HIS A 135 -9.52 14.47 -5.43
C HIS A 135 -9.90 15.73 -4.65
N VAL A 136 -10.43 16.80 -5.25
CA VAL A 136 -10.59 18.12 -4.56
C VAL A 136 -11.29 18.03 -3.19
N ASN A 137 -11.93 16.89 -2.91
CA ASN A 137 -12.62 16.55 -1.68
C ASN A 137 -11.87 15.60 -0.71
N THR A 138 -10.65 15.14 -0.99
CA THR A 138 -9.92 14.31 -0.04
C THR A 138 -9.33 15.21 1.03
N VAL A 139 -9.71 14.94 2.27
CA VAL A 139 -9.18 15.61 3.45
C VAL A 139 -7.85 14.98 3.82
N ILE A 140 -6.82 15.81 4.01
CA ILE A 140 -5.53 15.38 4.55
C ILE A 140 -5.50 15.73 6.03
N GLU A 141 -5.29 14.73 6.87
CA GLU A 141 -5.17 14.88 8.32
C GLU A 141 -3.82 14.33 8.78
N TYR A 142 -3.32 14.86 9.89
CA TYR A 142 -2.08 14.39 10.50
C TYR A 142 -2.39 13.66 11.81
N LYS A 143 -1.65 12.58 12.07
CA LYS A 143 -1.71 11.79 13.31
C LYS A 143 -0.29 11.59 13.85
N ASP A 144 -0.20 11.53 15.17
CA ASP A 144 1.02 11.23 15.94
C ASP A 144 1.18 9.73 16.21
#